data_AF-A0A6B3LAF9-F1
#
_entry.id   AF-A0A6B3LAF9-F1
#
_cell.length_a   1.000
_cell.length_b   1.000
_cell.length_c   1.000
_cell.angle_alpha   90.00
_cell.angle_beta   90.00
_cell.angle_gamma   90.00
#
_symmetry.space_group_name_H-M   'P 1'
#
loop_
_entity.id
_entity.type
_entity.pdbx_description
1 polymer ?
#
loop_
_entity_poly.entity_id
_entity_poly.type
_entity_poly.pdbx_seq_one_letter_code
_entity_poly.pdbx_strand_id
1 'polypeptide(L)'
;MKRLLTLLFAAISIPAISQGDDLPRNWAAPTDGFEWPASPKGAPVFQTKWHKIADLDESIRELATIQIKGSNETPPEQANIAEVDLNGDGKNEIFLRIPRLGGTGGTFFLIFTPEAKGYRVIGQMQVVDVKFVEKKRGWYQIETSSRGGPSDYARMLLTFDKKGYEMTRLENHDLAARTMMIRDLQGEQGDAD
;
A
#
# COMPACT_ATOMS: atom_id res chain seq x y z
N MET A 1 65.31 3.22 0.91
CA MET A 1 64.29 2.63 0.00
C MET A 1 63.04 2.30 0.81
N LYS A 2 61.99 3.13 0.73
CA LYS A 2 60.68 2.88 1.36
C LYS A 2 59.76 2.25 0.32
N ARG A 3 59.21 1.07 0.61
CA ARG A 3 58.29 0.35 -0.28
C ARG A 3 56.92 1.02 -0.23
N LEU A 4 56.44 1.44 -1.39
CA LEU A 4 55.10 1.98 -1.63
C LEU A 4 54.12 0.79 -1.65
N LEU A 5 53.16 0.77 -0.74
CA LEU A 5 52.10 -0.24 -0.69
C LEU A 5 50.90 0.32 -1.48
N THR A 6 50.71 -0.17 -2.70
CA THR A 6 49.55 0.19 -3.54
C THR A 6 48.33 -0.59 -3.05
N LEU A 7 47.36 0.09 -2.42
CA LEU A 7 46.04 -0.47 -2.15
C LEU A 7 45.22 -0.51 -3.45
N LEU A 8 44.97 -1.71 -3.96
CA LEU A 8 43.99 -1.94 -5.02
C LEU A 8 42.58 -1.91 -4.39
N PHE A 9 41.78 -0.90 -4.69
CA PHE A 9 40.34 -0.94 -4.46
C PHE A 9 39.70 -1.66 -5.66
N ALA A 10 39.28 -2.90 -5.46
CA ALA A 10 38.35 -3.54 -6.38
C ALA A 10 36.95 -2.98 -6.08
N ALA A 11 36.47 -2.07 -6.92
CA ALA A 11 35.06 -1.67 -6.91
C ALA A 11 34.25 -2.88 -7.40
N ILE A 12 33.66 -3.63 -6.47
CA ILE A 12 32.67 -4.64 -6.81
C ILE A 12 31.40 -3.88 -7.15
N SER A 13 31.09 -3.76 -8.43
CA SER A 13 29.79 -3.33 -8.91
C SER A 13 28.77 -4.38 -8.49
N ILE A 14 28.04 -4.12 -7.41
CA ILE A 14 26.84 -4.88 -7.07
C ILE A 14 25.85 -4.59 -8.21
N PRO A 15 25.39 -5.59 -8.99
CA PRO A 15 24.36 -5.35 -9.98
C PRO A 15 23.14 -4.77 -9.28
N ALA A 16 22.59 -3.69 -9.84
CA ALA A 16 21.35 -3.11 -9.36
C ALA A 16 20.29 -4.23 -9.33
N ILE A 17 19.85 -4.59 -8.12
CA ILE A 17 18.70 -5.47 -7.93
C ILE A 17 17.53 -4.77 -8.60
N SER A 18 17.03 -5.35 -9.69
CA SER A 18 15.87 -4.81 -10.40
C SER A 18 14.70 -4.74 -9.42
N GLN A 19 14.15 -3.52 -9.27
CA GLN A 19 12.85 -3.32 -8.67
C GLN A 19 11.81 -3.97 -9.58
N GLY A 20 11.39 -5.19 -9.24
CA GLY A 20 10.40 -5.94 -10.00
C GLY A 20 10.37 -7.37 -9.54
N ASP A 21 9.30 -7.68 -8.81
CA ASP A 21 8.66 -8.99 -8.64
C ASP A 21 9.42 -10.12 -7.92
N ASP A 22 8.71 -10.73 -6.95
CA ASP A 22 8.89 -12.10 -6.47
C ASP A 22 10.15 -12.48 -5.66
N LEU A 23 10.51 -11.68 -4.65
CA LEU A 23 10.97 -12.36 -3.45
C LEU A 23 9.73 -12.84 -2.70
N PRO A 24 9.49 -14.16 -2.53
CA PRO A 24 8.56 -14.61 -1.52
C PRO A 24 9.04 -13.98 -0.22
N ARG A 25 8.29 -12.98 0.26
CA ARG A 25 8.62 -12.31 1.51
C ARG A 25 8.34 -13.35 2.58
N ASN A 26 9.37 -14.12 2.92
CA ASN A 26 9.39 -14.99 4.06
C ASN A 26 9.41 -14.09 5.30
N TRP A 27 8.27 -13.48 5.57
CA TRP A 27 8.04 -12.69 6.77
C TRP A 27 8.41 -13.57 7.96
N ALA A 28 9.14 -13.01 8.92
CA ALA A 28 9.35 -13.70 10.18
C ALA A 28 7.98 -14.03 10.80
N ALA A 29 7.86 -15.22 11.40
CA ALA A 29 6.65 -15.57 12.10
C ALA A 29 6.40 -14.55 13.23
N PRO A 30 5.16 -14.06 13.41
CA PRO A 30 4.85 -13.13 14.48
C PRO A 30 5.14 -13.75 15.86
N THR A 31 5.81 -13.01 16.75
CA THR A 31 6.20 -13.51 18.08
C THR A 31 5.05 -13.52 19.10
N ASP A 32 3.95 -12.85 18.77
CA ASP A 32 2.71 -12.74 19.54
C ASP A 32 1.72 -13.88 19.26
N GLY A 33 2.04 -14.79 18.33
CA GLY A 33 1.14 -15.86 17.88
C GLY A 33 0.03 -15.38 16.96
N PHE A 34 0.08 -14.14 16.46
CA PHE A 34 -0.89 -13.63 15.49
C PHE A 34 -0.81 -14.42 14.19
N GLU A 35 -1.94 -14.95 13.75
CA GLU A 35 -2.07 -15.60 12.46
C GLU A 35 -2.63 -14.62 11.43
N TRP A 36 -1.87 -14.38 10.36
CA TRP A 36 -2.32 -13.52 9.28
C TRP A 36 -3.50 -14.16 8.53
N PRO A 37 -4.62 -13.43 8.30
CA PRO A 37 -5.76 -14.00 7.62
C PRO A 37 -5.40 -14.48 6.22
N ALA A 38 -5.95 -15.62 5.81
CA ALA A 38 -5.67 -16.20 4.52
C ALA A 38 -6.35 -15.40 3.39
N SER A 39 -5.84 -15.54 2.15
CA SER A 39 -6.62 -15.09 1.00
C SER A 39 -7.66 -16.15 0.68
N PRO A 40 -8.97 -15.83 0.71
CA PRO A 40 -9.99 -16.80 0.37
C PRO A 40 -9.94 -17.14 -1.12
N LYS A 41 -10.39 -18.34 -1.47
CA LYS A 41 -10.51 -18.75 -2.87
C LYS A 41 -11.43 -17.77 -3.62
N GLY A 42 -10.93 -17.23 -4.74
CA GLY A 42 -11.68 -16.26 -5.54
C GLY A 42 -11.67 -14.84 -4.97
N ALA A 43 -10.78 -14.54 -4.01
CA ALA A 43 -10.50 -13.15 -3.64
C ALA A 43 -10.17 -12.32 -4.92
N PRO A 44 -10.58 -11.04 -4.98
CA PRO A 44 -10.24 -10.19 -6.10
C PRO A 44 -8.72 -10.12 -6.31
N VAL A 45 -8.30 -9.87 -7.56
CA VAL A 45 -6.90 -9.56 -7.87
C VAL A 45 -6.77 -8.05 -7.94
N PHE A 46 -5.83 -7.49 -7.18
CA PHE A 46 -5.55 -6.06 -7.28
C PHE A 46 -4.81 -5.77 -8.57
N GLN A 47 -5.47 -5.08 -9.49
CA GLN A 47 -4.88 -4.69 -10.78
C GLN A 47 -5.27 -3.27 -11.11
N THR A 48 -4.28 -2.45 -11.44
CA THR A 48 -4.53 -1.08 -11.88
C THR A 48 -4.56 -0.98 -13.40
N LYS A 49 -5.32 -0.01 -13.90
CA LYS A 49 -5.44 0.35 -15.31
C LYS A 49 -5.35 1.86 -15.43
N TRP A 50 -4.93 2.35 -16.60
CA TRP A 50 -4.96 3.78 -16.92
C TRP A 50 -6.34 4.15 -17.46
N HIS A 51 -6.97 5.15 -16.87
CA HIS A 51 -8.26 5.70 -17.27
C HIS A 51 -8.08 7.17 -17.66
N LYS A 52 -8.79 7.63 -18.68
CA LYS A 52 -8.84 9.07 -18.96
C LYS A 52 -9.58 9.77 -17.84
N ILE A 53 -9.03 10.87 -17.33
CA ILE A 53 -9.66 11.63 -16.23
C ILE A 53 -11.03 12.19 -16.63
N ALA A 54 -11.20 12.53 -17.92
CA ALA A 54 -12.48 13.01 -18.45
C ALA A 54 -13.62 11.98 -18.37
N ASP A 55 -13.29 10.68 -18.35
CA ASP A 55 -14.25 9.58 -18.34
C ASP A 55 -14.65 9.16 -16.91
N LEU A 56 -14.00 9.75 -15.89
CA LEU A 56 -14.27 9.44 -14.48
C LEU A 56 -15.52 10.19 -13.99
N ASP A 57 -16.16 9.62 -12.96
CA ASP A 57 -17.18 10.33 -12.18
C ASP A 57 -16.64 11.68 -11.71
N GLU A 58 -17.52 12.69 -11.67
CA GLU A 58 -17.14 14.06 -11.35
C GLU A 58 -16.39 14.18 -10.02
N SER A 59 -16.84 13.45 -8.99
CA SER A 59 -16.22 13.49 -7.66
C SER A 59 -14.81 12.89 -7.65
N ILE A 60 -14.59 11.81 -8.40
CA ILE A 60 -13.27 11.20 -8.56
C ILE A 60 -12.37 12.09 -9.44
N ARG A 61 -12.93 12.67 -10.50
CA ARG A 61 -12.22 13.56 -11.41
C ARG A 61 -11.71 14.81 -10.69
N GLU A 62 -12.54 15.44 -9.85
CA GLU A 62 -12.16 16.61 -9.07
C GLU A 62 -10.98 16.28 -8.15
N LEU A 63 -11.07 15.18 -7.40
CA LEU A 63 -10.01 14.75 -6.50
C LEU A 63 -8.74 14.32 -7.24
N ALA A 64 -8.86 13.58 -8.35
CA ALA A 64 -7.73 13.24 -9.20
C ALA A 64 -7.06 14.50 -9.74
N THR A 65 -7.86 15.49 -10.16
CA THR A 65 -7.33 16.77 -10.64
C THR A 65 -6.61 17.52 -9.53
N ILE A 66 -7.14 17.58 -8.31
CA ILE A 66 -6.50 18.31 -7.19
C ILE A 66 -5.25 17.58 -6.70
N GLN A 67 -5.32 16.27 -6.49
CA GLN A 67 -4.29 15.49 -5.78
C GLN A 67 -3.15 15.05 -6.70
N ILE A 68 -3.41 14.86 -7.99
CA ILE A 68 -2.36 14.49 -8.96
C ILE A 68 -1.69 15.74 -9.53
N LYS A 69 -2.41 16.86 -9.65
CA LYS A 69 -1.85 18.13 -10.11
C LYS A 69 -0.82 18.67 -9.11
N GLY A 70 0.32 19.13 -9.65
CA GLY A 70 1.22 20.00 -8.91
C GLY A 70 0.80 21.45 -8.93
N SER A 71 1.32 22.24 -7.99
CA SER A 71 1.04 23.68 -7.89
C SER A 71 1.22 24.45 -9.21
N ASN A 72 2.00 23.94 -10.18
CA ASN A 72 2.25 24.58 -11.48
C ASN A 72 2.13 23.63 -12.70
N GLU A 73 1.37 22.54 -12.64
CA GLU A 73 1.29 21.56 -13.75
C GLU A 73 -0.07 21.55 -14.45
N THR A 74 -0.05 21.20 -15.74
CA THR A 74 -1.26 20.87 -16.52
C THR A 74 -1.98 19.70 -15.85
N PRO A 75 -3.32 19.74 -15.73
CA PRO A 75 -4.08 18.62 -15.21
C PRO A 75 -3.71 17.32 -15.93
N PRO A 76 -3.55 16.21 -15.20
CA PRO A 76 -3.23 14.93 -15.82
C PRO A 76 -4.35 14.51 -16.77
N GLU A 77 -3.99 13.94 -17.91
CA GLU A 77 -4.98 13.40 -18.85
C GLU A 77 -5.49 12.03 -18.41
N GLN A 78 -4.69 11.30 -17.63
CA GLN A 78 -4.97 9.94 -17.18
C GLN A 78 -4.70 9.75 -15.70
N ALA A 79 -5.48 8.88 -15.08
CA ALA A 79 -5.27 8.39 -13.72
C ALA A 79 -5.09 6.87 -13.74
N ASN A 80 -4.29 6.35 -12.81
CA ASN A 80 -4.13 4.91 -12.63
C ASN A 80 -5.05 4.45 -11.49
N ILE A 81 -5.98 3.56 -11.82
CA ILE A 81 -7.08 3.16 -10.95
C ILE A 81 -7.15 1.64 -10.87
N ALA A 82 -7.43 1.09 -9.68
CA ALA A 82 -8.00 -0.25 -9.55
C ALA A 82 -9.46 -0.16 -9.10
N GLU A 83 -10.29 -1.07 -9.59
CA GLU A 83 -11.71 -1.17 -9.24
C GLU A 83 -11.95 -2.53 -8.62
N VAL A 84 -12.45 -2.58 -7.39
CA VAL A 84 -12.63 -3.83 -6.64
C VAL A 84 -13.89 -3.75 -5.80
N ASP A 85 -14.80 -4.72 -5.93
CA ASP A 85 -15.93 -4.89 -5.01
C ASP A 85 -15.42 -5.47 -3.66
N LEU A 86 -15.19 -4.59 -2.69
CA LEU A 86 -14.61 -4.97 -1.40
C LEU A 86 -15.66 -5.57 -0.45
N ASN A 87 -16.93 -5.21 -0.62
CA ASN A 87 -18.00 -5.59 0.31
C ASN A 87 -18.93 -6.69 -0.26
N GLY A 88 -18.87 -6.98 -1.55
CA GLY A 88 -19.70 -7.94 -2.26
C GLY A 88 -21.08 -7.43 -2.66
N ASP A 89 -21.29 -6.12 -2.74
CA ASP A 89 -22.59 -5.50 -3.08
C ASP A 89 -22.79 -5.31 -4.60
N GLY A 90 -21.80 -5.71 -5.41
CA GLY A 90 -21.80 -5.58 -6.86
C GLY A 90 -21.36 -4.20 -7.37
N LYS A 91 -20.95 -3.29 -6.49
CA LYS A 91 -20.34 -2.01 -6.84
C LYS A 91 -18.87 -2.02 -6.46
N ASN A 92 -18.03 -1.43 -7.30
CA ASN A 92 -16.60 -1.39 -7.05
C ASN A 92 -16.22 -0.19 -6.20
N GLU A 93 -15.40 -0.43 -5.18
CA GLU A 93 -14.53 0.59 -4.62
C GLU A 93 -13.42 0.95 -5.61
N ILE A 94 -13.04 2.22 -5.59
CA ILE A 94 -12.03 2.78 -6.49
C ILE A 94 -10.75 3.05 -5.70
N PHE A 95 -9.64 2.54 -6.19
CA PHE A 95 -8.30 2.83 -5.69
C PHE A 95 -7.62 3.79 -6.65
N LEU A 96 -7.58 5.06 -6.30
CA LEU A 96 -6.94 6.09 -7.12
C LEU A 96 -5.47 6.24 -6.72
N ARG A 97 -4.56 5.95 -7.65
CA ARG A 97 -3.12 6.18 -7.46
C ARG A 97 -2.84 7.69 -7.39
N ILE A 98 -2.10 8.12 -6.38
CA ILE A 98 -1.61 9.50 -6.23
C ILE A 98 -0.08 9.49 -6.34
N PRO A 99 0.50 9.70 -7.55
CA PRO A 99 1.93 9.57 -7.78
C PRO A 99 2.80 10.44 -6.88
N ARG A 100 2.35 11.66 -6.56
CA ARG A 100 3.08 12.66 -5.77
C ARG A 100 3.26 12.28 -4.30
N LEU A 101 2.34 11.50 -3.77
CA LEU A 101 2.41 10.98 -2.40
C LEU A 101 3.13 9.62 -2.37
N GLY A 102 3.52 9.11 -3.55
CA GLY A 102 4.43 7.98 -3.67
C GLY A 102 5.85 8.36 -3.29
N GLY A 103 6.64 7.36 -2.89
CA GLY A 103 8.03 7.54 -2.51
C GLY A 103 8.74 6.18 -2.46
N THR A 104 9.81 6.09 -1.67
CA THR A 104 10.49 4.81 -1.42
C THR A 104 9.56 3.79 -0.75
N GLY A 105 8.58 4.28 0.02
CA GLY A 105 7.49 3.53 0.65
C GLY A 105 6.59 2.75 -0.31
N GLY A 106 6.61 3.08 -1.59
CA GLY A 106 5.75 2.49 -2.61
C GLY A 106 4.74 3.49 -3.18
N THR A 107 3.71 2.95 -3.81
CA THR A 107 2.64 3.69 -4.46
C THR A 107 1.58 4.11 -3.45
N PHE A 108 1.20 5.39 -3.46
CA PHE A 108 0.10 5.87 -2.64
C PHE A 108 -1.24 5.72 -3.36
N PHE A 109 -2.25 5.22 -2.65
CA PHE A 109 -3.63 5.12 -3.11
C PHE A 109 -4.58 5.78 -2.12
N LEU A 110 -5.59 6.47 -2.66
CA LEU A 110 -6.83 6.79 -1.96
C LEU A 110 -7.89 5.75 -2.31
N ILE A 111 -8.69 5.33 -1.33
CA ILE A 111 -9.75 4.34 -1.49
C ILE A 111 -11.10 5.04 -1.39
N PHE A 112 -11.97 4.80 -2.36
CA PHE A 112 -13.28 5.40 -2.46
C PHE A 112 -14.37 4.34 -2.50
N THR A 113 -15.50 4.62 -1.86
CA THR A 113 -16.73 3.81 -1.99
C THR A 113 -17.82 4.63 -2.70
N PRO A 114 -18.63 4.00 -3.55
CA PRO A 114 -19.77 4.67 -4.20
C PRO A 114 -20.88 4.95 -3.18
N GLU A 115 -21.46 6.15 -3.26
CA GLU A 115 -22.63 6.55 -2.49
C GLU A 115 -23.83 6.85 -3.41
N ALA A 116 -24.96 7.27 -2.83
CA ALA A 116 -26.13 7.68 -3.61
C ALA A 116 -25.82 8.85 -4.57
N LYS A 117 -24.83 9.69 -4.22
CA LYS A 117 -24.35 10.82 -5.03
C LYS A 117 -22.83 10.85 -4.99
N GLY A 118 -22.19 10.33 -6.03
CA GLY A 118 -20.73 10.33 -6.18
C GLY A 118 -20.04 9.32 -5.27
N TYR A 119 -18.88 9.70 -4.75
CA TYR A 119 -17.99 8.82 -4.00
C TYR A 119 -17.52 9.46 -2.69
N ARG A 120 -17.24 8.62 -1.70
CA ARG A 120 -16.64 9.03 -0.42
C ARG A 120 -15.30 8.33 -0.21
N VAL A 121 -14.31 9.07 0.31
CA VAL A 121 -13.03 8.49 0.75
C VAL A 121 -13.26 7.62 1.98
N ILE A 122 -12.81 6.37 1.90
CA ILE A 122 -12.88 5.38 2.97
C ILE A 122 -11.51 4.89 3.41
N GLY A 123 -10.41 5.47 2.93
CA GLY A 123 -9.09 5.08 3.38
C GLY A 123 -7.98 5.54 2.46
N GLN A 124 -6.76 5.27 2.90
CA GLN A 124 -5.55 5.55 2.14
C GLN A 124 -4.47 4.53 2.49
N MET A 125 -3.56 4.27 1.57
CA MET A 125 -2.45 3.35 1.80
C MET A 125 -1.24 3.70 0.93
N GLN A 126 -0.04 3.57 1.48
CA GLN A 126 1.22 3.65 0.73
C GLN A 126 1.87 2.27 0.68
N VAL A 127 1.94 1.68 -0.52
CA VAL A 127 2.06 0.24 -0.67
C VAL A 127 2.93 -0.21 -1.84
N VAL A 128 3.57 -1.36 -1.69
CA VAL A 128 4.32 -2.06 -2.75
C VAL A 128 3.50 -3.22 -3.31
N ASP A 129 2.71 -3.89 -2.48
CA ASP A 129 1.78 -4.95 -2.88
C ASP A 129 0.43 -4.79 -2.18
N VAL A 130 -0.60 -5.40 -2.75
CA VAL A 130 -1.95 -5.42 -2.18
C VAL A 130 -2.51 -6.82 -2.34
N LYS A 131 -3.03 -7.37 -1.25
CA LYS A 131 -3.67 -8.67 -1.21
C LYS A 131 -4.95 -8.60 -0.39
N PHE A 132 -6.04 -9.09 -0.95
CA PHE A 132 -7.30 -9.21 -0.23
C PHE A 132 -7.32 -10.52 0.55
N VAL A 133 -7.57 -10.39 1.86
CA VAL A 133 -7.66 -11.51 2.80
C VAL A 133 -9.04 -11.59 3.41
N GLU A 134 -9.31 -12.61 4.23
CA GLU A 134 -10.65 -12.90 4.76
C GLU A 134 -11.47 -11.67 5.13
N LYS A 135 -12.76 -11.73 4.79
CA LYS A 135 -13.68 -10.63 5.08
C LYS A 135 -13.90 -10.50 6.58
N LYS A 136 -13.99 -9.25 7.05
CA LYS A 136 -14.44 -8.90 8.40
C LYS A 136 -15.50 -7.82 8.30
N ARG A 137 -16.62 -8.03 9.01
CA ARG A 137 -17.81 -7.16 8.95
C ARG A 137 -18.35 -6.95 7.53
N GLY A 138 -18.23 -7.95 6.67
CA GLY A 138 -18.71 -7.93 5.28
C GLY A 138 -17.71 -7.37 4.26
N TRP A 139 -16.60 -6.79 4.70
CA TRP A 139 -15.59 -6.17 3.84
C TRP A 139 -14.31 -7.02 3.79
N TYR A 140 -13.70 -7.16 2.61
CA TYR A 140 -12.37 -7.74 2.49
C TYR A 140 -11.38 -6.95 3.34
N GLN A 141 -10.54 -7.63 4.12
CA GLN A 141 -9.40 -6.99 4.72
C GLN A 141 -8.28 -6.84 3.67
N ILE A 142 -7.43 -5.84 3.86
CA ILE A 142 -6.32 -5.56 2.94
C ILE A 142 -5.01 -5.85 3.66
N GLU A 143 -4.35 -6.93 3.25
CA GLU A 143 -2.95 -7.18 3.55
C GLU A 143 -2.11 -6.37 2.55
N THR A 144 -1.16 -5.60 3.06
CA THR A 144 -0.28 -4.80 2.23
C THR A 144 1.08 -4.61 2.89
N SER A 145 2.01 -4.01 2.17
CA SER A 145 3.35 -3.74 2.67
C SER A 145 3.94 -2.47 2.09
N SER A 146 4.84 -1.84 2.83
CA SER A 146 5.59 -0.66 2.39
C SER A 146 7.08 -0.86 2.64
N ARG A 147 7.91 0.06 2.11
CA ARG A 147 9.38 -0.04 2.19
C ARG A 147 10.01 1.26 2.71
N GLY A 148 10.67 1.20 3.86
CA GLY A 148 11.42 2.32 4.43
C GLY A 148 12.85 2.44 3.91
N GLY A 149 13.42 1.36 3.37
CA GLY A 149 14.81 1.33 2.90
C GLY A 149 15.23 -0.04 2.33
N PRO A 150 16.53 -0.30 2.17
CA PRO A 150 17.03 -1.58 1.66
C PRO A 150 16.57 -2.82 2.44
N SER A 151 16.53 -2.73 3.76
CA SER A 151 16.15 -3.83 4.67
C SER A 151 14.91 -3.56 5.51
N ASP A 152 14.34 -2.35 5.45
CA ASP A 152 13.21 -1.93 6.30
C ASP A 152 11.88 -2.03 5.54
N TYR A 153 11.00 -2.90 6.03
CA TYR A 153 9.70 -3.18 5.44
C TYR A 153 8.61 -3.15 6.51
N ALA A 154 7.47 -2.57 6.18
CA ALA A 154 6.26 -2.73 6.96
C ALA A 154 5.33 -3.73 6.29
N ARG A 155 4.71 -4.62 7.08
CA ARG A 155 3.54 -5.42 6.68
C ARG A 155 2.34 -4.93 7.48
N MET A 156 1.25 -4.63 6.80
CA MET A 156 0.08 -3.95 7.37
C MET A 156 -1.19 -4.73 7.07
N LEU A 157 -2.10 -4.74 8.03
CA LEU A 157 -3.45 -5.25 7.87
C LEU A 157 -4.45 -4.10 8.05
N LEU A 158 -5.10 -3.71 6.98
CA LEU A 158 -6.18 -2.74 7.03
C LEU A 158 -7.52 -3.46 7.14
N THR A 159 -8.34 -3.03 8.09
CA THR A 159 -9.68 -3.55 8.32
C THR A 159 -10.68 -2.42 8.18
N PHE A 160 -11.80 -2.68 7.52
CA PHE A 160 -12.89 -1.71 7.43
C PHE A 160 -13.68 -1.64 8.75
N ASP A 161 -13.85 -0.42 9.27
CA ASP A 161 -14.79 -0.09 10.34
C ASP A 161 -15.88 0.88 9.82
N LYS A 162 -16.73 1.43 10.69
CA LYS A 162 -17.90 2.26 10.37
C LYS A 162 -17.61 3.41 9.40
N LYS A 163 -16.39 3.96 9.43
CA LYS A 163 -16.01 5.13 8.64
C LYS A 163 -15.10 4.79 7.45
N GLY A 164 -14.34 3.70 7.51
CA GLY A 164 -13.36 3.35 6.49
C GLY A 164 -12.35 2.29 6.93
N TYR A 165 -11.36 2.03 6.09
CA TYR A 165 -10.20 1.21 6.37
C TYR A 165 -9.25 1.91 7.34
N GLU A 166 -8.93 1.19 8.40
CA GLU A 166 -7.94 1.59 9.40
C GLU A 166 -6.88 0.50 9.54
N MET A 167 -5.67 0.91 9.86
CA MET A 167 -4.58 -0.03 10.10
C MET A 167 -4.81 -0.70 11.47
N THR A 168 -5.09 -2.00 11.43
CA THR A 168 -5.37 -2.79 12.63
C THR A 168 -4.18 -3.60 13.10
N ARG A 169 -3.20 -3.82 12.22
CA ARG A 169 -1.93 -4.48 12.55
C ARG A 169 -0.81 -3.88 11.73
N LEU A 170 0.33 -3.65 12.38
CA LEU A 170 1.58 -3.22 11.75
C LEU A 170 2.73 -4.07 12.26
N GLU A 171 3.48 -4.68 11.34
CA GLU A 171 4.75 -5.31 11.61
C GLU A 171 5.85 -4.56 10.88
N ASN A 172 6.83 -4.04 11.60
CA ASN A 172 8.04 -3.49 10.99
C ASN A 172 9.13 -4.55 11.04
N HIS A 173 9.72 -4.85 9.90
CA HIS A 173 10.73 -5.89 9.70
C HIS A 173 12.04 -5.24 9.27
N ASP A 174 13.12 -5.50 10.01
CA ASP A 174 14.48 -5.24 9.55
C ASP A 174 15.09 -6.57 9.08
N LEU A 175 15.15 -6.75 7.77
CA LEU A 175 15.67 -7.98 7.16
C LEU A 175 17.18 -8.15 7.36
N ALA A 176 17.93 -7.06 7.59
CA ALA A 176 19.37 -7.13 7.83
C ALA A 176 19.65 -7.57 9.27
N ALA A 177 18.94 -6.99 10.23
CA ALA A 177 19.03 -7.39 11.64
C ALA A 177 18.26 -8.68 11.96
N ARG A 178 17.37 -9.13 11.06
CA ARG A 178 16.41 -10.22 11.27
C ARG A 178 15.54 -9.99 12.51
N THR A 179 15.13 -8.75 12.71
CA THR A 179 14.25 -8.34 13.82
C THR A 179 12.90 -7.93 13.29
N MET A 180 11.89 -8.06 14.14
CA MET A 180 10.53 -7.61 13.87
C MET A 180 9.99 -6.87 15.09
N MET A 181 9.31 -5.76 14.84
CA MET A 181 8.54 -5.03 15.85
C MET A 181 7.07 -5.08 15.49
N ILE A 182 6.26 -5.47 16.46
CA ILE A 182 4.81 -5.54 16.37
C ILE A 182 4.23 -4.28 17.00
N ARG A 183 3.31 -3.61 16.29
CA ARG A 183 2.45 -2.58 16.85
C ARG A 183 1.01 -3.00 16.68
N ASP A 184 0.32 -3.19 17.80
CA ASP A 184 -1.13 -3.32 17.85
C ASP A 184 -1.74 -1.93 17.98
N LEU A 185 -2.54 -1.56 16.98
CA LEU A 185 -3.11 -0.22 16.87
C LEU A 185 -4.57 -0.18 17.37
N GLN A 186 -5.15 -1.33 17.75
CA GLN A 186 -6.53 -1.42 18.24
C GLN A 186 -6.70 -0.91 19.69
N GLY A 187 -5.63 -0.55 20.40
CA GLY A 187 -5.67 -0.08 21.79
C GLY A 187 -5.39 1.41 22.01
N GLU A 188 -4.95 2.16 21.00
CA GLU A 188 -4.53 3.58 21.19
C GLU A 188 -5.67 4.60 20.93
N GLN A 189 -6.89 4.15 20.61
CA GLN A 189 -8.02 5.02 20.25
C GLN A 189 -9.25 4.94 21.18
N GLY A 190 -9.15 4.24 22.32
CA GLY A 190 -10.20 4.26 23.34
C GLY A 190 -9.75 5.07 24.55
N ASP A 191 -10.14 6.36 24.60
CA ASP A 191 -10.45 7.14 25.81
C ASP A 191 -10.46 8.65 25.45
N ALA A 192 -11.41 9.04 24.60
CA ALA A 192 -11.83 10.43 24.47
C ALA A 192 -13.35 10.45 24.30
N ASP A 193 -14.03 10.22 25.42
CA ASP A 193 -15.43 10.62 25.62
C ASP A 193 -15.51 12.13 25.94
#